data_AF-A0A6G0Y6Q0-F1
#
_entry.id   AF-A0A6G0Y6Q0-F1
#
_cell.length_a   1.000
_cell.length_b   1.000
_cell.length_c   1.000
_cell.angle_alpha   90.00
_cell.angle_beta   90.00
_cell.angle_gamma   90.00
#
_symmetry.space_group_name_H-M   'P 1'
#
loop_
_entity.id
_entity.type
_entity.pdbx_description
1 polymer ?
#
loop_
_entity_poly.entity_id
_entity_poly.type
_entity_poly.pdbx_seq_one_letter_code
_entity_poly.pdbx_strand_id
1 'polypeptide(L)'
;MDFEFTVIYKTSIVLISGAISNSSYHFKTVKLEGKPLLLSINQNARRLCKQEIKKVISVIKLYSKQDLQIALMKQLDNSLSTSTDNLNAEFIKRYLAYNNKMTIIVLWNGSTDMDILERLQINNYNVLNMTCFDVSNNQHFYIQLITMRNMRIIYEYSLGMYHKQGRMLNLVETHTILCSKQHKGLYPHDPCYDLELTKCIFNKMVQQYQYKNLVEHF
;
A
#
# COMPACT_ATOMS: atom_id res chain seq x y z
N MET A 1 -2.55 -4.85 -0.33
CA MET A 1 -2.33 -4.24 0.99
C MET A 1 -1.89 -2.82 0.76
N ASP A 2 -2.14 -1.96 1.73
CA ASP A 2 -1.72 -0.57 1.69
C ASP A 2 -1.43 -0.10 3.13
N PHE A 3 -0.33 0.61 3.35
CA PHE A 3 0.04 1.15 4.65
C PHE A 3 0.14 2.67 4.63
N GLU A 4 -0.35 3.30 5.70
CA GLU A 4 -0.13 4.71 5.95
C GLU A 4 0.98 4.90 6.98
N PHE A 5 1.99 5.69 6.62
CA PHE A 5 3.21 5.82 7.41
C PHE A 5 3.87 7.19 7.23
N THR A 6 4.81 7.50 8.12
CA THR A 6 5.72 8.63 7.96
C THR A 6 7.14 8.24 8.34
N VAL A 7 8.15 8.94 7.80
CA VAL A 7 9.56 8.68 8.11
C VAL A 7 10.05 9.67 9.15
N ILE A 8 10.64 9.17 10.23
CA ILE A 8 11.34 9.96 11.25
C ILE A 8 12.81 9.54 11.33
N TYR A 9 13.67 10.44 11.81
CA TYR A 9 15.10 10.18 11.97
C TYR A 9 15.81 9.69 10.68
N LYS A 10 15.32 10.13 9.51
CA LYS A 10 15.78 9.75 8.15
C LYS A 10 15.60 8.28 7.78
N THR A 11 15.60 7.35 8.74
CA THR A 11 15.70 5.91 8.50
C THR A 11 14.61 5.10 9.19
N SER A 12 13.92 5.66 10.18
CA SER A 12 12.89 4.95 10.93
C SER A 12 11.52 5.24 10.33
N ILE A 13 10.75 4.19 10.07
CA ILE A 13 9.38 4.32 9.59
C ILE A 13 8.45 4.28 10.80
N VAL A 14 7.49 5.18 10.85
CA VAL A 14 6.37 5.12 11.80
C VAL A 14 5.16 4.66 11.02
N LEU A 15 4.77 3.42 11.28
CA LEU A 15 3.56 2.83 10.73
C LEU A 15 2.36 3.31 11.56
N ILE A 16 1.45 4.02 10.92
CA ILE A 16 0.31 4.69 11.57
C ILE A 16 -0.96 3.85 11.44
N SER A 17 -1.22 3.34 10.24
CA SER A 17 -2.37 2.49 9.95
C SER A 17 -2.15 1.72 8.65
N GLY A 18 -3.12 0.91 8.25
CA GLY A 18 -3.10 0.26 6.93
C GLY A 18 -4.43 -0.40 6.60
N ALA A 19 -4.45 -1.13 5.51
CA ALA A 19 -5.59 -1.92 5.09
C ALA A 19 -5.16 -3.22 4.42
N ILE A 20 -5.95 -4.26 4.65
CA ILE A 20 -5.77 -5.58 4.05
C ILE A 20 -7.10 -6.17 3.59
N SER A 21 -7.08 -6.87 2.46
CA SER A 21 -8.24 -7.50 1.87
C SER A 21 -7.80 -8.60 0.92
N ASN A 22 -8.62 -9.63 0.78
CA ASN A 22 -8.56 -10.52 -0.36
C ASN A 22 -8.92 -9.76 -1.66
N SER A 23 -8.38 -10.20 -2.81
CA SER A 23 -8.67 -9.59 -4.12
C SER A 23 -10.11 -9.78 -4.57
N SER A 24 -10.78 -10.85 -4.11
CA SER A 24 -12.18 -11.09 -4.42
C SER A 24 -13.08 -9.99 -3.85
N TYR A 25 -13.97 -9.46 -4.69
CA TYR A 25 -14.90 -8.38 -4.35
C TYR A 25 -15.87 -8.73 -3.21
N HIS A 26 -16.04 -10.03 -2.89
CA HIS A 26 -16.91 -10.47 -1.80
C HIS A 26 -16.29 -10.26 -0.41
N PHE A 27 -14.98 -10.05 -0.33
CA PHE A 27 -14.31 -9.81 0.94
C PHE A 27 -14.29 -8.32 1.27
N LYS A 28 -14.76 -8.01 2.49
CA LYS A 28 -14.67 -6.67 3.06
C LYS A 28 -13.21 -6.34 3.36
N THR A 29 -12.84 -5.10 3.07
CA THR A 29 -11.56 -4.54 3.48
C THR A 29 -11.50 -4.44 5.00
N VAL A 30 -10.40 -4.93 5.57
CA VAL A 30 -10.10 -4.85 6.99
C VAL A 30 -9.12 -3.70 7.19
N LYS A 31 -9.54 -2.71 7.98
CA LYS A 31 -8.65 -1.64 8.42
C LYS A 31 -7.72 -2.16 9.51
N LEU A 32 -6.43 -1.85 9.36
CA LEU A 32 -5.38 -2.11 10.32
C LEU A 32 -5.19 -0.86 11.18
N GLU A 33 -5.62 -0.97 12.43
CA GLU A 33 -5.65 0.09 13.43
C GLU A 33 -5.06 -0.42 14.76
N GLY A 34 -4.45 0.49 15.49
CA GLY A 34 -3.76 0.19 16.74
C GLY A 34 -2.79 1.32 17.05
N LYS A 35 -2.07 1.21 18.17
CA LYS A 35 -1.06 2.22 18.51
C LYS A 35 0.04 2.24 17.42
N PRO A 36 0.51 3.43 16.99
CA PRO A 36 1.52 3.50 15.94
C PRO A 36 2.78 2.72 16.31
N LEU A 37 3.40 2.10 15.31
CA LEU A 37 4.60 1.30 15.46
C LEU A 37 5.82 2.03 14.91
N LEU A 38 6.89 2.04 15.69
CA LEU A 38 8.21 2.45 15.24
C LEU A 38 8.92 1.24 14.66
N LEU A 39 9.27 1.37 13.39
CA LEU A 39 9.97 0.38 12.59
C LEU A 39 11.37 0.92 12.30
N SER A 40 12.28 0.74 13.23
CA SER A 40 13.69 1.09 13.04
C SER A 40 14.43 -0.02 12.29
N ILE A 41 15.50 0.35 11.58
CA ILE A 41 16.34 -0.61 10.86
C ILE A 41 16.93 -1.61 11.85
N ASN A 42 16.83 -2.90 11.54
CA ASN A 42 17.39 -4.01 12.32
C ASN A 42 16.91 -4.09 13.78
N GLN A 43 15.75 -3.51 14.10
CA GLN A 43 15.14 -3.59 15.42
C GLN A 43 13.73 -4.17 15.32
N ASN A 44 13.28 -4.78 16.41
CA ASN A 44 11.89 -5.25 16.50
C ASN A 44 10.94 -4.05 16.48
N ALA A 45 9.84 -4.20 15.74
CA ALA A 45 8.74 -3.27 15.76
C ALA A 45 8.23 -3.07 17.19
N ARG A 46 8.05 -1.81 17.61
CA ARG A 46 7.54 -1.47 18.94
C ARG A 46 6.61 -0.27 18.89
N ARG A 47 5.81 -0.08 19.93
CA ARG A 47 4.97 1.11 20.07
C ARG A 47 5.81 2.37 20.30
N LEU A 48 5.30 3.50 19.86
CA LEU A 48 5.91 4.81 20.14
C LEU A 48 5.69 5.23 21.59
N CYS A 49 6.69 5.91 22.16
CA CYS A 49 6.55 6.61 23.42
C CYS A 49 5.95 8.03 23.21
N LYS A 50 5.53 8.69 24.30
CA LYS A 50 4.92 10.04 24.24
C LYS A 50 5.81 11.08 23.56
N GLN A 51 7.14 11.01 23.74
CA GLN A 51 8.07 11.94 23.12
C GLN A 51 8.20 11.70 21.61
N GLU A 52 8.21 10.45 21.18
CA GLU A 52 8.24 10.06 19.76
C GLU A 52 6.95 10.49 19.05
N ILE A 53 5.79 10.35 19.69
CA ILE A 53 4.51 10.85 19.14
C ILE A 53 4.59 12.37 18.88
N LYS A 54 5.12 13.15 19.83
CA LYS A 54 5.32 14.60 19.62
C LYS A 54 6.23 14.86 18.43
N LYS A 55 7.31 14.08 18.28
CA LYS A 55 8.24 14.21 17.16
C LYS A 55 7.57 13.89 15.83
N VAL A 56 6.76 12.84 15.76
CA VAL A 56 5.96 12.47 14.58
C VAL A 56 5.05 13.62 14.17
N ILE A 57 4.30 14.21 15.11
CA ILE A 57 3.43 15.35 14.84
C ILE A 57 4.23 16.52 14.28
N SER A 58 5.39 16.85 14.86
CA SER A 58 6.27 17.91 14.34
C SER A 58 6.77 17.62 12.93
N VAL A 59 7.17 16.38 12.64
CA VAL A 59 7.66 15.98 11.31
C VAL A 59 6.55 16.09 10.27
N ILE A 60 5.35 15.57 10.58
CA ILE A 60 4.20 15.65 9.68
C ILE A 60 3.89 17.12 9.36
N LYS A 61 3.84 18.00 10.37
CA LYS A 61 3.54 19.43 10.20
C LYS A 61 4.60 20.21 9.42
N LEU A 62 5.88 19.83 9.53
CA LEU A 62 6.99 20.57 8.91
C LEU A 62 7.29 20.13 7.48
N TYR A 63 7.13 18.84 7.17
CA TYR A 63 7.67 18.25 5.94
C TYR A 63 6.61 17.68 4.99
N SER A 64 5.36 17.53 5.43
CA SER A 64 4.28 17.02 4.56
C SER A 64 3.59 18.16 3.83
N LYS A 65 3.19 17.92 2.58
CA LYS A 65 2.27 18.82 1.86
C LYS A 65 0.92 18.86 2.57
N GLN A 66 0.16 19.95 2.40
CA GLN A 66 -1.06 20.21 3.15
C GLN A 66 -2.08 19.05 3.12
N ASP A 67 -2.38 18.49 1.94
CA ASP A 67 -3.35 17.40 1.82
C ASP A 67 -2.88 16.13 2.55
N LEU A 68 -1.62 15.74 2.35
CA LEU A 68 -1.01 14.61 3.02
C LEU A 68 -0.90 14.84 4.54
N GLN A 69 -0.60 16.07 4.96
CA GLN A 69 -0.55 16.45 6.36
C GLN A 69 -1.90 16.24 7.04
N ILE A 70 -2.99 16.69 6.41
CA ILE A 70 -4.35 16.52 6.94
C ILE A 70 -4.69 15.03 7.06
N ALA A 71 -4.40 14.24 6.01
CA ALA A 71 -4.66 12.81 6.00
C ALA A 71 -3.87 12.07 7.09
N LEU A 72 -2.55 12.29 7.16
CA LEU A 72 -1.66 11.67 8.14
C LEU A 72 -2.04 12.03 9.58
N MET A 73 -2.34 13.30 9.84
CA MET A 73 -2.78 13.73 11.18
C MET A 73 -4.08 13.04 11.57
N LYS A 74 -5.04 12.93 10.65
CA LYS A 74 -6.30 12.22 10.90
C LYS A 74 -6.08 10.73 11.18
N GLN A 75 -5.22 10.04 10.40
CA GLN A 75 -4.92 8.63 10.67
C GLN A 75 -4.18 8.45 12.01
N LEU A 76 -3.28 9.37 12.35
CA LEU A 76 -2.59 9.37 13.64
C LEU A 76 -3.56 9.57 14.81
N ASP A 77 -4.46 10.55 14.73
CA ASP A 77 -5.46 10.81 15.77
C ASP A 77 -6.40 9.60 15.96
N ASN A 78 -6.83 8.97 14.85
CA ASN A 78 -7.61 7.73 14.89
C ASN A 78 -6.82 6.58 15.55
N SER A 79 -5.55 6.40 15.16
CA SER A 79 -4.66 5.38 15.73
C SER A 79 -4.37 5.59 17.23
N LEU A 80 -4.33 6.84 17.69
CA LEU A 80 -4.14 7.16 19.10
C LEU A 80 -5.40 6.98 19.94
N SER A 81 -6.59 7.11 19.34
CA SER A 81 -7.88 7.04 20.03
C SER A 81 -8.60 5.68 19.91
N THR A 82 -8.22 4.86 18.94
CA THR A 82 -8.86 3.55 18.69
C THR A 82 -8.67 2.57 19.86
N SER A 83 -9.68 1.72 20.07
CA SER A 83 -9.63 0.54 20.94
C SER A 83 -9.24 -0.74 20.19
N THR A 84 -9.23 -0.69 18.85
CA THR A 84 -8.77 -1.80 18.00
C THR A 84 -7.25 -1.94 18.09
N ASP A 85 -6.74 -3.16 18.10
CA ASP A 85 -5.29 -3.45 18.17
C ASP A 85 -4.93 -4.58 17.20
N ASN A 86 -5.18 -4.35 15.91
CA ASN A 86 -4.89 -5.30 14.83
C ASN A 86 -3.78 -4.79 13.88
N LEU A 87 -3.24 -3.59 14.09
CA LEU A 87 -2.01 -3.09 13.47
C LEU A 87 -0.79 -3.72 14.15
N ASN A 88 -0.57 -5.01 13.93
CA ASN A 88 0.60 -5.73 14.43
C ASN A 88 0.95 -6.91 13.52
N ALA A 89 2.20 -7.37 13.62
CA ALA A 89 2.71 -8.45 12.78
C ALA A 89 1.94 -9.76 12.95
N GLU A 90 1.50 -10.09 14.17
CA GLU A 90 0.78 -11.34 14.45
C GLU A 90 -0.57 -11.39 13.72
N PHE A 91 -1.35 -10.33 13.82
CA PHE A 91 -2.64 -10.23 13.13
C PHE A 91 -2.47 -10.32 11.60
N ILE A 92 -1.52 -9.58 11.05
CA ILE A 92 -1.26 -9.56 9.60
C ILE A 92 -0.83 -10.96 9.13
N LYS A 93 0.11 -11.62 9.84
CA LYS A 93 0.55 -12.99 9.52
C LYS A 93 -0.61 -13.98 9.53
N ARG A 94 -1.48 -13.91 10.55
CA ARG A 94 -2.67 -14.76 10.65
C ARG A 94 -3.64 -14.52 9.49
N TYR A 95 -3.84 -13.27 9.08
CA TYR A 95 -4.69 -12.94 7.95
C TYR A 95 -4.12 -13.53 6.64
N LEU A 96 -2.81 -13.39 6.43
CA LEU A 96 -2.13 -13.86 5.22
C LEU A 96 -2.06 -15.40 5.14
N ALA A 97 -2.00 -16.10 6.27
CA ALA A 97 -1.99 -17.56 6.35
C ALA A 97 -3.38 -18.21 6.18
N TYR A 98 -4.43 -17.40 5.96
CA TYR A 98 -5.80 -17.90 5.91
C TYR A 98 -5.99 -18.98 4.82
N ASN A 99 -6.64 -20.09 5.20
CA ASN A 99 -6.98 -21.23 4.34
C ASN A 99 -5.81 -22.00 3.71
N ASN A 100 -4.57 -21.86 4.20
CA ASN A 100 -3.39 -22.63 3.75
C ASN A 100 -3.16 -22.63 2.22
N LYS A 101 -3.60 -21.57 1.54
CA LYS A 101 -3.35 -21.38 0.10
C LYS A 101 -2.07 -20.59 -0.10
N MET A 102 -1.51 -20.66 -1.31
CA MET A 102 -0.47 -19.73 -1.73
C MET A 102 -1.03 -18.30 -1.64
N THR A 103 -0.36 -17.46 -0.86
CA THR A 103 -0.73 -16.05 -0.67
C THR A 103 0.27 -15.16 -1.40
N ILE A 104 -0.25 -14.29 -2.27
CA ILE A 104 0.51 -13.26 -2.97
C ILE A 104 0.03 -11.91 -2.44
N ILE A 105 0.93 -11.11 -1.90
CA ILE A 105 0.64 -9.74 -1.45
C ILE A 105 0.73 -8.82 -2.66
N VAL A 106 -0.37 -8.14 -2.98
CA VAL A 106 -0.41 -7.14 -4.06
C VAL A 106 -0.30 -5.74 -3.47
N LEU A 107 0.61 -4.92 -4.00
CA LEU A 107 0.88 -3.56 -3.58
C LEU A 107 0.82 -2.59 -4.77
N TRP A 108 0.56 -1.31 -4.52
CA TRP A 108 0.65 -0.25 -5.52
C TRP A 108 1.85 0.65 -5.21
N ASN A 109 2.83 0.73 -6.12
CA ASN A 109 4.10 1.45 -5.87
C ASN A 109 4.72 1.11 -4.50
N GLY A 110 4.65 -0.17 -4.11
CA GLY A 110 4.81 -0.62 -2.73
C GLY A 110 6.24 -0.85 -2.27
N SER A 111 7.21 -0.07 -2.75
CA SER A 111 8.61 -0.22 -2.30
C SER A 111 8.73 0.00 -0.79
N THR A 112 8.05 1.02 -0.26
CA THR A 112 8.08 1.31 1.17
C THR A 112 7.19 0.35 1.96
N ASP A 113 6.05 -0.07 1.41
CA ASP A 113 5.21 -1.12 1.99
C ASP A 113 5.98 -2.44 2.14
N MET A 114 6.84 -2.79 1.16
CA MET A 114 7.73 -3.95 1.25
C MET A 114 8.73 -3.80 2.41
N ASP A 115 9.38 -2.65 2.56
CA ASP A 115 10.28 -2.36 3.70
C ASP A 115 9.52 -2.44 5.04
N ILE A 116 8.27 -1.97 5.10
CA ILE A 116 7.41 -2.13 6.27
C ILE A 116 7.14 -3.61 6.57
N LEU A 117 6.78 -4.42 5.57
CA LEU A 117 6.56 -5.85 5.75
C LEU A 117 7.83 -6.56 6.26
N GLU A 118 8.99 -6.23 5.71
CA GLU A 118 10.28 -6.76 6.15
C GLU A 118 10.59 -6.40 7.62
N ARG A 119 10.39 -5.14 8.01
CA ARG A 119 10.59 -4.67 9.41
C ARG A 119 9.56 -5.26 10.38
N LEU A 120 8.38 -5.66 9.90
CA LEU A 120 7.39 -6.44 10.65
C LEU A 120 7.71 -7.95 10.66
N GLN A 121 8.82 -8.37 10.05
CA GLN A 121 9.23 -9.77 9.90
C GLN A 121 8.18 -10.61 9.14
N ILE A 122 7.59 -10.02 8.09
CA ILE A 122 6.65 -10.64 7.16
C ILE A 122 7.33 -10.71 5.79
N ASN A 123 8.33 -11.58 5.67
CA ASN A 123 9.22 -11.68 4.51
C ASN A 123 9.12 -13.02 3.77
N ASN A 124 8.23 -13.91 4.20
CA ASN A 124 8.04 -15.26 3.64
C ASN A 124 6.88 -15.36 2.64
N TYR A 125 6.37 -14.22 2.15
CA TYR A 125 5.28 -14.17 1.19
C TYR A 125 5.76 -13.65 -0.17
N ASN A 126 5.15 -14.16 -1.23
CA ASN A 126 5.34 -13.62 -2.57
C ASN A 126 4.71 -12.23 -2.66
N VAL A 127 5.44 -11.27 -3.22
CA VAL A 127 4.96 -9.88 -3.34
C VAL A 127 4.95 -9.46 -4.81
N LEU A 128 3.79 -9.00 -5.24
CA LEU A 128 3.53 -8.44 -6.55
C LEU A 128 3.29 -6.94 -6.41
N ASN A 129 4.15 -6.14 -7.05
CA ASN A 129 3.95 -4.71 -7.16
C ASN A 129 3.24 -4.36 -8.46
N MET A 130 2.29 -3.45 -8.36
CA MET A 130 1.67 -2.80 -9.50
C MET A 130 2.15 -1.36 -9.58
N THR A 131 2.46 -0.90 -10.78
CA THR A 131 2.78 0.50 -11.05
C THR A 131 2.22 0.91 -12.39
N CYS A 132 2.16 2.22 -12.65
CA CYS A 132 1.77 2.76 -13.94
C CYS A 132 2.81 3.77 -14.42
N PHE A 133 3.51 3.42 -15.50
CA PHE A 133 4.73 4.11 -15.90
C PHE A 133 4.79 4.35 -17.42
N ASP A 134 5.34 5.50 -17.81
CA ASP A 134 5.70 5.84 -19.17
C ASP A 134 7.16 5.44 -19.44
N VAL A 135 7.34 4.28 -20.06
CA VAL A 135 8.66 3.67 -20.33
C VAL A 135 9.43 4.44 -21.41
N SER A 136 8.73 5.02 -22.39
CA SER A 136 9.33 5.65 -23.58
C SER A 136 9.46 7.16 -23.47
N ASN A 137 9.00 7.76 -22.37
CA ASN A 137 8.93 9.21 -22.16
C ASN A 137 8.16 9.92 -23.29
N ASN A 138 7.10 9.27 -23.76
CA ASN A 138 6.25 9.75 -24.85
C ASN A 138 4.81 10.00 -24.40
N GLN A 139 4.57 10.06 -23.09
CA GLN A 139 3.26 10.21 -22.46
C GLN A 139 2.34 8.99 -22.67
N HIS A 140 2.87 7.85 -23.11
CA HIS A 140 2.15 6.59 -23.22
C HIS A 140 2.40 5.73 -21.98
N PHE A 141 1.35 5.46 -21.23
CA PHE A 141 1.46 4.78 -19.95
C PHE A 141 1.10 3.30 -20.02
N TYR A 142 1.83 2.50 -19.23
CA TYR A 142 1.62 1.07 -19.08
C TYR A 142 1.43 0.73 -17.60
N ILE A 143 0.40 -0.07 -17.30
CA ILE A 143 0.32 -0.73 -16.00
C ILE A 143 1.23 -1.95 -16.06
N GLN A 144 2.15 -2.04 -15.11
CA GLN A 144 3.11 -3.13 -15.01
C GLN A 144 2.82 -3.95 -13.76
N LEU A 145 2.77 -5.26 -13.92
CA LEU A 145 2.81 -6.23 -12.82
C LEU A 145 4.26 -6.69 -12.64
N ILE A 146 4.83 -6.50 -11.44
CA ILE A 146 6.26 -6.69 -11.18
C ILE A 146 6.42 -7.58 -9.95
N THR A 147 7.18 -8.66 -10.06
CA THR A 147 7.53 -9.45 -8.86
C THR A 147 8.63 -8.74 -8.08
N MET A 148 8.41 -8.50 -6.79
CA MET A 148 9.36 -7.74 -5.97
C MET A 148 10.63 -8.53 -5.63
N ARG A 149 10.60 -9.86 -5.76
CA ARG A 149 11.74 -10.73 -5.44
C ARG A 149 12.93 -10.54 -6.37
N ASN A 150 12.68 -10.33 -7.67
CA ASN A 150 13.72 -10.20 -8.69
C ASN A 150 13.47 -9.02 -9.64
N MET A 151 12.49 -8.17 -9.33
CA MET A 151 12.10 -7.00 -10.12
C MET A 151 11.69 -7.31 -11.57
N ARG A 152 11.28 -8.55 -11.86
CA ARG A 152 10.81 -8.94 -13.19
C ARG A 152 9.40 -8.44 -13.45
N ILE A 153 9.22 -7.77 -14.59
CA ILE A 153 7.91 -7.44 -15.15
C ILE A 153 7.29 -8.73 -15.72
N ILE A 154 6.12 -9.12 -15.21
CA ILE A 154 5.42 -10.35 -15.64
C ILE A 154 4.30 -10.06 -16.64
N TYR A 155 3.78 -8.83 -16.63
CA TYR A 155 2.72 -8.39 -17.52
C TYR A 155 2.72 -6.87 -17.65
N GLU A 156 2.41 -6.39 -18.85
CA GLU A 156 2.23 -4.98 -19.15
C GLU A 156 0.91 -4.77 -19.89
N TYR A 157 0.14 -3.78 -19.46
CA TYR A 157 -1.10 -3.38 -20.10
C TYR A 157 -1.04 -1.92 -20.52
N SER A 158 -1.21 -1.66 -21.81
CA SER A 158 -1.23 -0.31 -22.38
C SER A 158 -2.48 0.44 -21.94
N LEU A 159 -2.32 1.53 -21.18
CA LEU A 159 -3.40 2.48 -20.89
C LEU A 159 -3.60 3.52 -22.00
N GLY A 160 -2.56 3.76 -22.81
CA GLY A 160 -2.58 4.78 -23.85
C GLY A 160 -1.98 6.11 -23.40
N MET A 161 -2.31 7.17 -24.14
CA MET A 161 -1.74 8.50 -23.97
C MET A 161 -2.43 9.26 -22.84
N TYR A 162 -1.65 9.86 -21.95
CA TYR A 162 -2.15 10.72 -20.88
C TYR A 162 -1.20 11.90 -20.64
N HIS A 163 -1.68 13.13 -20.71
CA HIS A 163 -0.81 14.30 -20.57
C HIS A 163 -0.58 14.65 -19.10
N LYS A 164 0.66 14.48 -18.63
CA LYS A 164 1.06 14.80 -17.26
C LYS A 164 2.54 15.17 -17.17
N GLN A 165 2.88 16.04 -16.21
CA GLN A 165 4.26 16.25 -15.79
C GLN A 165 4.77 15.04 -14.98
N GLY A 166 5.76 14.33 -15.55
CA GLY A 166 6.38 13.15 -14.95
C GLY A 166 6.00 11.86 -15.65
N ARG A 167 6.68 10.77 -15.27
CA ARG A 167 6.59 9.47 -15.95
C ARG A 167 5.75 8.43 -15.20
N MET A 168 5.12 8.81 -14.09
CA MET A 168 4.35 7.90 -13.26
C MET A 168 2.94 8.45 -13.00
N LEU A 169 1.94 7.61 -13.24
CA LEU A 169 0.58 7.89 -12.76
C LEU A 169 0.43 7.40 -11.33
N ASN A 170 -0.19 8.22 -10.49
CA ASN A 170 -0.57 7.81 -9.15
C ASN A 170 -1.79 6.86 -9.21
N LEU A 171 -2.16 6.32 -8.06
CA LEU A 171 -3.24 5.35 -7.93
C LEU A 171 -4.58 5.89 -8.44
N VAL A 172 -4.91 7.12 -8.05
CA VAL A 172 -6.17 7.78 -8.39
C VAL A 172 -6.25 8.09 -9.89
N GLU A 173 -5.18 8.62 -10.48
CA GLU A 173 -5.09 8.89 -11.93
C GLU A 173 -5.25 7.60 -12.73
N THR A 174 -4.53 6.55 -12.36
CA THR A 174 -4.61 5.25 -13.04
C THR A 174 -6.01 4.65 -12.92
N HIS A 175 -6.59 4.70 -11.71
CA HIS A 175 -7.93 4.21 -11.46
C HIS A 175 -8.97 4.97 -12.29
N THR A 176 -8.90 6.29 -12.34
CA THR A 176 -9.85 7.16 -13.08
C THR A 176 -9.85 6.84 -14.57
N ILE A 177 -8.70 6.53 -15.17
CA ILE A 177 -8.60 6.11 -16.57
C ILE A 177 -9.26 4.75 -16.78
N LEU A 178 -9.06 3.82 -15.86
CA LEU A 178 -9.56 2.45 -16.00
C LEU A 178 -11.03 2.28 -15.63
N CYS A 179 -11.54 3.01 -14.64
CA CYS A 179 -12.83 2.76 -14.04
C CYS A 179 -13.59 4.06 -13.78
N SER A 180 -14.79 4.15 -14.36
CA SER A 180 -15.72 5.27 -14.15
C SER A 180 -16.58 5.15 -12.87
N LYS A 181 -16.45 4.04 -12.13
CA LYS A 181 -17.24 3.84 -10.91
C LYS A 181 -16.65 4.66 -9.77
N GLN A 182 -17.51 5.34 -9.03
CA GLN A 182 -17.13 5.94 -7.77
C GLN A 182 -17.03 4.85 -6.70
N HIS A 183 -15.82 4.61 -6.21
CA HIS A 183 -15.60 3.68 -5.10
C HIS A 183 -15.89 4.37 -3.77
N LYS A 184 -16.46 3.63 -2.81
CA LYS A 184 -16.70 4.16 -1.47
C LYS A 184 -15.36 4.36 -0.77
N GLY A 185 -15.11 5.57 -0.29
CA GLY A 185 -13.96 5.93 0.53
C GLY A 185 -14.04 7.40 0.95
N LEU A 186 -13.16 7.79 1.87
CA LEU A 186 -13.21 9.12 2.48
C LEU A 186 -12.36 10.12 1.69
N TYR A 187 -11.08 9.82 1.42
CA TYR A 187 -10.12 10.68 0.72
C TYR A 187 -8.84 9.88 0.37
N PRO A 188 -7.99 10.34 -0.59
CA PRO A 188 -6.66 9.75 -0.82
C PRO A 188 -5.79 9.74 0.43
N HIS A 189 -4.92 8.75 0.65
CA HIS A 189 -4.19 8.55 1.93
C HIS A 189 -5.11 8.10 3.09
N ASP A 190 -6.24 7.49 2.75
CA ASP A 190 -6.96 6.58 3.62
C ASP A 190 -6.70 5.16 3.10
N PRO A 191 -5.98 4.31 3.85
CA PRO A 191 -5.49 3.06 3.30
C PRO A 191 -6.62 2.11 2.86
N CYS A 192 -7.81 2.24 3.46
CA CYS A 192 -8.98 1.49 3.00
C CYS A 192 -9.42 1.92 1.59
N TYR A 193 -9.42 3.23 1.31
CA TYR A 193 -9.79 3.74 -0.01
C TYR A 193 -8.74 3.36 -1.05
N ASP A 194 -7.47 3.58 -0.73
CA ASP A 194 -6.36 3.26 -1.62
C ASP A 194 -6.31 1.74 -1.91
N LEU A 195 -6.60 0.89 -0.93
CA LEU A 195 -6.73 -0.54 -1.16
C LEU A 195 -7.91 -0.91 -2.08
N GLU A 196 -9.05 -0.23 -1.99
CA GLU A 196 -10.18 -0.47 -2.89
C GLU A 196 -9.87 -0.09 -4.34
N LEU A 197 -9.17 1.03 -4.55
CA LEU A 197 -8.68 1.40 -5.89
C LEU A 197 -7.67 0.38 -6.42
N THR A 198 -6.73 -0.04 -5.57
CA THR A 198 -5.72 -1.06 -5.89
C THR A 198 -6.38 -2.38 -6.28
N LYS A 199 -7.37 -2.85 -5.52
CA LYS A 199 -8.16 -4.05 -5.86
C LYS A 199 -8.87 -3.91 -7.20
N CYS A 200 -9.46 -2.74 -7.47
CA CYS A 200 -10.15 -2.49 -8.72
C CYS A 200 -9.20 -2.62 -9.92
N ILE A 201 -8.03 -1.96 -9.86
CA ILE A 201 -7.02 -2.02 -10.91
C ILE A 201 -6.51 -3.46 -11.07
N PHE A 202 -6.12 -4.12 -9.97
CA PHE A 202 -5.61 -5.49 -10.00
C PHE A 202 -6.60 -6.45 -10.67
N ASN A 203 -7.87 -6.40 -10.27
CA ASN A 203 -8.88 -7.30 -10.84
C ASN A 203 -9.11 -7.03 -12.33
N LYS A 204 -9.00 -5.78 -12.82
CA LYS A 204 -9.00 -5.50 -14.26
C LYS A 204 -7.79 -6.10 -14.97
N MET A 205 -6.59 -5.98 -14.38
CA MET A 205 -5.38 -6.56 -14.96
C MET A 205 -5.48 -8.08 -15.04
N VAL A 206 -5.94 -8.73 -13.97
CA VAL A 206 -6.07 -10.19 -13.94
C VAL A 206 -7.21 -10.71 -14.80
N GLN A 207 -8.26 -9.93 -15.06
CA GLN A 207 -9.28 -10.30 -16.06
C GLN A 207 -8.66 -10.44 -17.46
N GLN A 208 -7.68 -9.60 -17.81
CA GLN A 208 -6.97 -9.66 -19.08
C GLN A 208 -5.87 -10.73 -19.06
N TYR A 209 -5.04 -10.73 -18.01
CA TYR A 209 -3.87 -11.61 -17.91
C TYR A 209 -4.19 -13.04 -17.47
N GLN A 210 -5.32 -13.26 -16.81
CA GLN A 210 -5.77 -14.51 -16.17
C GLN A 210 -4.95 -14.95 -14.95
N TYR A 211 -5.64 -15.37 -13.88
CA TYR A 211 -5.00 -15.80 -12.62
C TYR A 211 -3.99 -16.95 -12.81
N LYS A 212 -4.26 -17.90 -13.71
CA LYS A 212 -3.37 -19.05 -13.96
C LYS A 212 -1.97 -18.62 -14.42
N ASN A 213 -1.89 -17.60 -15.27
CA ASN A 213 -0.63 -17.08 -15.81
C ASN A 213 0.15 -16.32 -14.72
N LEU A 214 -0.55 -15.72 -13.75
CA LEU A 214 0.09 -15.06 -12.60
C LEU A 214 0.82 -16.06 -11.70
N VAL A 215 0.18 -17.20 -11.43
CA VAL A 215 0.70 -18.21 -10.48
C VAL A 215 1.97 -18.88 -11.01
N GLU A 216 2.16 -18.97 -12.33
CA GLU A 216 3.38 -19.54 -12.93
C GLU A 216 4.69 -18.81 -12.57
N HIS A 217 4.61 -17.59 -12.02
CA HIS A 217 5.78 -16.80 -11.61
C HIS A 217 6.13 -16.94 -10.12
N PHE A 218 5.43 -17.77 -9.35
CA PHE A 218 5.50 -17.84 -7.88
C PHE A 218 5.52 -19.26 -7.33
#